data_AF-A0AA47MIZ9-F1
#
_entry.id   AF-A0AA47MIZ9-F1
#
_cell.length_a   1.000
_cell.length_b   1.000
_cell.length_c   1.000
_cell.angle_alpha   90.00
_cell.angle_beta   90.00
_cell.angle_gamma   90.00
#
_symmetry.space_group_name_H-M   'P 1'
#
loop_
_entity.id
_entity.type
_entity.pdbx_description
1 polymer ?
#
loop_
_entity_poly.entity_id
_entity_poly.type
_entity_poly.pdbx_seq_one_letter_code
_entity_poly.pdbx_strand_id
1 'polypeptide(L)'
;MADQPLARLQLFQPPFFLTGVDCFGPYLVKIGRRQEKCWGLIFKCLTTRCIHLDLLNSLDADAFLLALRKFILRRGTPSDVLPDQGTKF
;
A
#
# COMPACT_ATOMS: atom_id res chain seq x y z
N MET A 1 15.88 16.68 -19.34
CA MET A 1 15.87 15.37 -18.66
C MET A 1 15.33 15.62 -17.26
N ALA A 2 14.20 15.01 -16.89
CA ALA A 2 13.63 15.23 -15.56
C ALA A 2 14.43 14.41 -14.52
N ASP A 3 14.86 15.06 -13.44
CA ASP A 3 15.49 14.37 -12.33
C ASP A 3 14.55 13.29 -11.78
N GLN A 4 15.06 12.08 -11.62
CA GLN A 4 14.29 11.04 -10.98
C GLN A 4 14.10 11.42 -9.50
N PRO A 5 12.91 11.21 -8.93
CA PRO A 5 12.68 11.49 -7.52
C PRO A 5 13.73 10.77 -6.68
N LEU A 6 14.32 11.46 -5.69
CA LEU A 6 15.39 10.94 -4.83
C LEU A 6 15.06 9.58 -4.21
N ALA A 7 13.77 9.30 -4.02
CA ALA A 7 13.26 8.00 -3.60
C ALA A 7 13.68 6.81 -4.50
N ARG A 8 13.98 7.04 -5.78
CA ARG A 8 14.48 6.03 -6.73
C ARG A 8 15.98 5.80 -6.65
N LEU A 9 16.73 6.69 -6.03
CA LEU A 9 18.19 6.66 -5.98
C LEU A 9 18.75 6.05 -4.70
N GLN A 10 17.90 5.44 -3.87
CA GLN A 10 18.28 4.76 -2.62
C GLN A 10 18.88 3.37 -2.92
N LEU A 11 20.11 3.38 -3.44
CA LEU A 11 20.90 2.18 -3.69
C LEU A 11 21.28 1.51 -2.35
N PHE A 12 21.39 0.17 -2.37
CA PHE A 12 21.76 -0.67 -1.21
C PHE A 12 20.74 -0.74 -0.06
N GLN A 13 19.49 -0.31 -0.28
CA GLN A 13 18.41 -0.47 0.69
C GLN A 13 17.59 -1.75 0.43
N PRO A 14 16.98 -2.36 1.47
CA PRO A 14 16.12 -3.51 1.28
C PRO A 14 14.87 -3.14 0.46
N PRO A 15 14.24 -4.12 -0.22
CA PRO A 15 12.97 -3.88 -0.91
C PRO A 15 11.94 -3.35 0.10
N PHE A 16 11.09 -2.44 -0.36
CA PHE A 16 10.09 -1.73 0.47
C PHE A 16 10.64 -0.74 1.52
N PHE A 17 11.93 -0.38 1.47
CA PHE A 17 12.49 0.66 2.36
C PHE A 17 11.75 2.01 2.24
N LEU A 18 11.50 2.45 1.01
CA LEU A 18 10.58 3.54 0.68
C LEU A 18 9.33 2.94 0.03
N THR A 19 8.18 3.06 0.70
CA THR A 19 6.93 2.48 0.24
C THR A 19 5.89 3.57 0.01
N GLY A 20 5.41 3.67 -1.22
CA GLY A 20 4.20 4.41 -1.56
C GLY A 20 2.95 3.62 -1.20
N VAL A 21 1.92 4.29 -0.70
CA VAL A 21 0.63 3.68 -0.37
C VAL A 21 -0.50 4.33 -1.16
N ASP A 22 -1.34 3.51 -1.76
CA ASP A 22 -2.53 3.95 -2.50
C ASP A 22 -3.72 3.04 -2.21
N CYS A 23 -4.92 3.63 -2.16
CA CYS A 23 -6.18 2.94 -1.91
C CYS A 23 -7.09 3.11 -3.14
N PHE A 24 -7.64 2.01 -3.65
CA PHE A 24 -8.48 2.03 -4.84
C PHE A 24 -9.77 1.23 -4.64
N GLY A 25 -10.86 1.70 -5.26
CA GLY A 25 -12.21 1.15 -5.05
C GLY A 25 -13.21 2.24 -4.71
N PRO A 26 -14.50 1.91 -4.56
CA PRO A 26 -14.98 0.66 -3.96
C PRO A 26 -15.39 -0.43 -4.94
N TYR A 27 -15.07 -1.68 -4.58
CA TYR A 27 -15.51 -2.87 -5.28
C TYR A 27 -16.62 -3.56 -4.49
N LEU A 28 -17.63 -4.08 -5.21
CA LEU A 28 -18.63 -4.97 -4.61
C LEU A 28 -18.14 -6.41 -4.76
N VAL A 29 -17.68 -6.97 -3.65
CA VAL A 29 -17.18 -8.35 -3.59
C VAL A 29 -18.31 -9.24 -3.06
N LYS A 30 -18.57 -10.35 -3.75
CA LYS A 30 -19.57 -11.32 -3.33
C LYS A 30 -18.96 -12.31 -2.35
N ILE A 31 -19.41 -12.27 -1.10
CA ILE A 31 -19.01 -13.21 -0.04
C ILE A 31 -20.21 -14.12 0.23
N GLY A 32 -20.21 -15.28 -0.42
CA GLY A 32 -21.32 -16.23 -0.37
C GLY A 32 -22.62 -15.65 -0.94
N ARG A 33 -23.62 -15.42 -0.07
CA ARG A 33 -24.92 -14.84 -0.44
C ARG A 33 -24.99 -13.32 -0.25
N ARG A 34 -23.96 -12.69 0.33
CA ARG A 34 -23.91 -11.24 0.61
C ARG A 34 -22.97 -10.54 -0.37
N GLN A 35 -23.22 -9.27 -0.62
CA GLN A 35 -22.29 -8.37 -1.30
C GLN A 35 -21.76 -7.38 -0.28
N GLU A 36 -20.43 -7.27 -0.21
CA GLU A 36 -19.75 -6.35 0.69
C GLU A 36 -18.91 -5.37 -0.12
N LYS A 37 -18.84 -4.14 0.37
CA LYS A 37 -18.03 -3.08 -0.22
C LYS A 37 -16.61 -3.27 0.29
N CYS A 38 -15.66 -3.48 -0.61
CA CYS A 38 -14.25 -3.63 -0.28
C CYS A 38 -13.42 -2.61 -1.05
N TRP A 39 -12.23 -2.33 -0.51
CA TRP A 39 -11.23 -1.45 -1.11
C TRP A 39 -9.95 -2.25 -1.29
N GLY A 40 -9.25 -2.00 -2.39
CA GLY A 40 -7.90 -2.50 -2.59
C GLY A 40 -6.89 -1.54 -1.98
N LEU A 41 -5.86 -2.09 -1.36
CA LEU A 41 -4.72 -1.37 -0.83
C LEU A 41 -3.46 -1.78 -1.60
N ILE A 42 -2.70 -0.79 -2.03
CA ILE A 42 -1.46 -0.97 -2.79
C ILE A 42 -0.31 -0.44 -1.95
N PHE A 43 0.64 -1.33 -1.64
CA PHE A 43 1.96 -0.96 -1.18
C PHE A 43 2.95 -1.08 -2.34
N LYS A 44 3.54 0.03 -2.75
CA LYS A 44 4.47 0.10 -3.88
C LYS A 44 5.86 0.48 -3.38
N CYS A 45 6.84 -0.39 -3.61
CA CYS A 45 8.22 0.00 -3.37
C CYS A 45 8.66 1.06 -4.40
N LEU A 46 9.13 2.22 -3.93
CA LEU A 46 9.57 3.31 -4.80
C LEU A 46 10.92 3.03 -5.46
N THR A 47 11.75 2.18 -4.83
CA THR A 47 13.07 1.78 -5.33
C THR A 47 12.97 0.69 -6.41
N THR A 48 12.33 -0.45 -6.10
CA THR A 48 12.28 -1.62 -6.99
C THR A 48 11.03 -1.70 -7.86
N ARG A 49 10.02 -0.85 -7.60
CA ARG A 49 8.67 -0.93 -8.21
C ARG A 49 7.92 -2.23 -7.93
N CYS A 50 8.33 -3.00 -6.93
CA CYS A 50 7.55 -4.13 -6.44
C CYS A 50 6.21 -3.66 -5.86
N ILE A 51 5.15 -4.42 -6.12
CA ILE A 51 3.80 -4.12 -5.65
C ILE A 51 3.36 -5.23 -4.71
N HIS A 52 2.80 -4.85 -3.57
CA HIS A 52 2.07 -5.73 -2.66
C HIS A 52 0.63 -5.24 -2.56
N LEU A 53 -0.31 -6.13 -2.86
CA LEU A 53 -1.74 -5.85 -2.83
C LEU A 53 -2.34 -6.49 -1.58
N ASP A 54 -3.15 -5.73 -0.87
CA ASP A 54 -4.00 -6.24 0.20
C ASP A 54 -5.45 -5.76 0.00
N LEU A 55 -6.38 -6.41 0.68
CA LEU A 55 -7.81 -6.11 0.62
C LEU A 55 -8.27 -5.53 1.96
N LEU A 56 -8.96 -4.39 1.88
CA LEU A 56 -9.56 -3.68 3.00
C LEU A 56 -11.08 -3.86 2.96
N ASN A 57 -11.65 -4.27 4.09
CA ASN A 57 -13.10 -4.41 4.23
C ASN A 57 -13.79 -3.06 4.43
N SER A 58 -13.06 -2.05 4.89
CA SER A 58 -13.52 -0.67 5.07
C SER A 58 -12.37 0.32 4.85
N LEU A 59 -12.70 1.58 4.57
CA LEU A 59 -11.75 2.69 4.44
C LEU A 59 -11.40 3.32 5.81
N ASP A 60 -11.35 2.49 6.85
CA ASP A 60 -11.09 2.94 8.22
C ASP A 60 -9.61 2.76 8.60
N ALA A 61 -9.13 3.59 9.52
CA ALA A 61 -7.76 3.53 10.04
C ALA A 61 -7.42 2.16 10.67
N ASP A 62 -8.37 1.52 11.35
CA ASP A 62 -8.16 0.19 11.95
C ASP A 62 -7.94 -0.90 10.90
N ALA A 63 -8.73 -0.87 9.83
CA ALA A 63 -8.57 -1.79 8.71
C ALA A 63 -7.20 -1.58 8.02
N PHE A 64 -6.81 -0.32 7.83
CA PHE A 64 -5.49 0.02 7.30
C PHE A 64 -4.34 -0.43 8.20
N LEU A 65 -4.41 -0.16 9.50
CA LEU A 65 -3.37 -0.58 10.46
C LEU A 65 -3.20 -2.10 10.50
N LEU A 66 -4.30 -2.85 10.38
CA LEU A 66 -4.25 -4.31 10.30
C LEU A 66 -3.54 -4.77 9.01
N ALA A 67 -3.85 -4.15 7.87
CA ALA A 67 -3.18 -4.43 6.60
C ALA A 67 -1.69 -4.05 6.64
N LEU A 68 -1.35 -2.89 7.22
CA LEU A 68 0.03 -2.45 7.41
C LEU A 68 0.82 -3.43 8.29
N ARG A 69 0.24 -3.92 9.38
CA ARG A 69 0.87 -4.96 10.23
C ARG A 69 1.14 -6.24 9.45
N LYS A 70 0.18 -6.70 8.62
CA LYS A 70 0.38 -7.88 7.75
C LYS A 70 1.49 -7.64 6.73
N PHE A 71 1.55 -6.44 6.15
CA PHE A 71 2.59 -6.04 5.22
C PHE A 71 3.98 -6.08 5.89
N ILE A 72 4.13 -5.45 7.06
CA ILE A 72 5.38 -5.43 7.83
C ILE A 72 5.83 -6.87 8.16
N LEU A 73 4.91 -7.72 8.60
CA LEU A 73 5.22 -9.12 8.92
C LEU A 73 5.72 -9.92 7.71
N ARG A 74 5.24 -9.58 6.50
CA ARG A 74 5.57 -10.32 5.26
C ARG A 74 6.75 -9.74 4.49
N ARG A 75 6.94 -8.42 4.52
CA ARG A 75 7.89 -7.69 3.66
C ARG A 75 8.99 -6.97 4.43
N GLY A 76 8.89 -6.91 5.76
CA GLY A 76 9.78 -6.13 6.61
C GLY A 76 9.25 -4.73 6.87
N THR A 77 9.84 -4.06 7.86
CA THR A 77 9.43 -2.72 8.27
C THR A 77 9.95 -1.68 7.28
N PRO A 78 9.08 -0.89 6.62
CA PRO A 78 9.51 0.23 5.80
C PRO A 78 10.10 1.33 6.69
N SER A 79 11.06 2.08 6.17
CA SER A 79 11.58 3.28 6.86
C SER A 79 10.61 4.44 6.70
N ASP A 80 10.18 4.68 5.45
CA ASP A 80 9.20 5.71 5.15
C ASP A 80 8.03 5.13 4.36
N VAL A 81 6.85 5.57 4.76
CA VAL A 81 5.59 5.28 4.08
C VAL A 81 5.02 6.60 3.56
N LEU A 82 4.97 6.73 2.24
CA LEU A 82 4.49 7.92 1.55
C LEU A 82 3.06 7.66 1.04
N PRO A 83 2.04 8.26 1.64
CA PRO A 83 0.70 8.23 1.05
C PRO A 83 0.67 9.09 -0.21
N ASP A 84 0.08 8.60 -1.30
CA ASP A 84 -0.17 9.46 -2.46
C ASP A 84 -1.16 10.57 -2.04
N GLN A 85 -0.87 11.82 -2.42
CA GLN A 85 -1.56 13.05 -1.96
C GLN A 85 -3.05 13.15 -2.38
N GLY A 86 -3.66 12.07 -2.85
CA GLY A 86 -5.00 12.04 -3.42
C GLY A 86 -6.13 11.60 -2.49
N THR A 87 -5.91 10.70 -1.51
CA THR A 87 -7.09 9.94 -1.04
C THR A 87 -7.01 9.50 0.43
N LYS A 88 -7.83 10.15 1.25
CA LYS A 88 -8.51 9.65 2.46
C LYS A 88 -7.74 8.61 3.29
N PHE A 89 -7.00 9.09 4.27
CA PHE A 89 -6.77 8.37 5.52
C PHE A 89 -7.76 8.84 6.58
#